data_AF-B7G9B8-F1
#
_entry.id   AF-B7G9B8-F1
#
_cell.length_a   1.000
_cell.length_b   1.000
_cell.length_c   1.000
_cell.angle_alpha   90.00
_cell.angle_beta   90.00
_cell.angle_gamma   90.00
#
_symmetry.space_group_name_H-M   'P 1'
#
loop_
_entity.id
_entity.type
_entity.pdbx_description
1 polymer ?
#
loop_
_entity_poly.entity_id
_entity_poly.type
_entity_poly.pdbx_seq_one_letter_code
_entity_poly.pdbx_strand_id
1 'polypeptide(L)'
;MGTMKEREIGGEQQAATLADFIHFHGMLCAPRTAQRCIQAFQGASVLFLPHTYTRPLERFDYNNSNSRAIQFNPFQKLTLITYYLLVWCSGTGLASWFGQTQCLAAEEFVDEPVVTVPPTDTASPETVDAYRDWNAHPWIAAYLTHFAASTAPDDGQPPAPLRWKRRFEFHFGGCAQLHVVMWHIQQGPFLHLVEVYRCDNPILRPLLHGLQAVCNRWRWPRTPSRGPPQ
;
A
#
# COMPACT_ATOMS: atom_id res chain seq x y z
N MET A 1 4.47 -49.71 12.13
CA MET A 1 4.49 -48.93 10.87
C MET A 1 3.08 -48.46 10.58
N GLY A 2 2.72 -47.28 11.09
CA GLY A 2 1.42 -46.65 10.85
C GLY A 2 1.65 -45.45 9.93
N THR A 3 0.95 -45.43 8.80
CA THR A 3 1.00 -44.38 7.79
C THR A 3 0.55 -43.05 8.40
N MET A 4 1.40 -42.02 8.27
CA MET A 4 1.00 -40.64 8.53
C MET A 4 -0.13 -40.30 7.58
N LYS A 5 -1.35 -40.24 8.12
CA LYS A 5 -2.49 -39.55 7.51
C LYS A 5 -2.02 -38.17 7.06
N GLU A 6 -1.98 -37.96 5.75
CA GLU A 6 -2.14 -36.64 5.15
C GLU A 6 -3.39 -36.03 5.78
N ARG A 7 -3.18 -35.17 6.78
CA ARG A 7 -4.22 -34.25 7.21
C ARG A 7 -4.40 -33.33 6.01
N GLU A 8 -5.50 -33.52 5.31
CA GLU A 8 -6.14 -32.49 4.51
C GLU A 8 -6.39 -31.28 5.43
N ILE A 9 -5.37 -30.44 5.60
CA ILE A 9 -5.53 -29.07 6.08
C ILE A 9 -5.92 -28.24 4.84
N GLY A 10 -6.96 -28.69 4.15
CA GLY A 10 -7.63 -28.00 3.05
C GLY A 10 -8.75 -27.13 3.61
N GLY A 11 -8.45 -26.36 4.67
CA GLY A 11 -9.38 -25.32 5.10
C GLY A 11 -9.41 -24.28 3.99
N GLU A 12 -10.57 -24.08 3.35
CA GLU A 12 -10.80 -22.95 2.45
C GLU A 12 -10.23 -21.70 3.11
N GLN A 13 -9.21 -21.13 2.47
CA GLN A 13 -8.47 -20.01 3.02
C GLN A 13 -9.40 -18.80 2.90
N GLN A 14 -10.15 -18.53 3.97
CA GLN A 14 -11.12 -17.45 4.02
C GLN A 14 -10.47 -16.13 3.61
N ALA A 15 -11.09 -15.41 2.67
CA ALA A 15 -10.61 -14.12 2.21
C ALA A 15 -10.51 -13.11 3.35
N ALA A 16 -9.54 -12.20 3.28
CA ALA A 16 -9.35 -11.15 4.27
C ALA A 16 -10.53 -10.17 4.27
N THR A 17 -11.10 -9.94 5.45
CA THR A 17 -12.23 -9.04 5.67
C THR A 17 -11.79 -7.59 5.86
N LEU A 18 -12.72 -6.63 5.83
CA LEU A 18 -12.42 -5.23 6.20
C LEU A 18 -11.81 -5.14 7.61
N ALA A 19 -12.36 -5.87 8.58
CA ALA A 19 -11.85 -5.91 9.95
C ALA A 19 -10.41 -6.46 10.04
N ASP A 20 -10.09 -7.49 9.25
CA ASP A 20 -8.72 -8.00 9.15
C ASP A 20 -7.75 -6.89 8.69
N PHE A 21 -8.14 -6.12 7.68
CA PHE A 21 -7.33 -5.02 7.18
C PHE A 21 -7.24 -3.85 8.16
N ILE A 22 -8.29 -3.55 8.92
CA ILE A 22 -8.24 -2.54 9.99
C ILE A 22 -7.15 -2.91 11.00
N HIS A 23 -7.11 -4.17 11.46
CA HIS A 23 -6.09 -4.62 12.40
C HIS A 23 -4.69 -4.68 11.77
N PHE A 24 -4.60 -5.14 10.52
CA PHE A 24 -3.35 -5.24 9.79
C PHE A 24 -2.68 -3.87 9.59
N HIS A 25 -3.46 -2.89 9.15
CA HIS A 25 -2.99 -1.51 8.94
C HIS A 25 -2.88 -0.73 10.24
N GLY A 26 -3.66 -1.09 11.27
CA GLY A 26 -3.45 -0.63 12.64
C GLY A 26 -2.20 -1.23 13.30
N MET A 27 -1.41 -2.02 12.58
CA MET A 27 -0.12 -2.57 13.00
C MET A 27 -0.18 -3.46 14.26
N LEU A 28 -1.39 -3.90 14.64
CA LEU A 28 -1.67 -4.82 15.74
C LEU A 28 -2.68 -5.85 15.27
N CYS A 29 -2.18 -6.93 14.69
CA CYS A 29 -3.01 -8.06 14.29
C CYS A 29 -2.37 -9.39 14.67
N ALA A 30 -3.22 -10.41 14.83
CA ALA A 30 -2.77 -11.78 15.03
C ALA A 30 -2.06 -12.31 13.78
N PRO A 31 -1.08 -13.23 13.92
CA PRO A 31 -0.32 -13.76 12.78
C PRO A 31 -1.18 -14.34 11.65
N ARG A 32 -2.31 -14.98 11.99
CA ARG A 32 -3.25 -15.53 10.99
C ARG A 32 -3.93 -14.41 10.17
N THR A 33 -4.35 -13.34 10.82
CA THR A 33 -4.92 -12.16 10.16
C THR A 33 -3.88 -11.51 9.24
N ALA A 34 -2.65 -11.30 9.73
CA ALA A 34 -1.56 -10.77 8.92
C ALA A 34 -1.31 -11.63 7.67
N GLN A 35 -1.25 -12.95 7.83
CA GLN A 35 -1.04 -13.87 6.73
C GLN A 35 -2.13 -13.77 5.66
N ARG A 36 -3.42 -13.70 6.04
CA ARG A 36 -4.54 -13.51 5.10
C ARG A 36 -4.42 -12.20 4.34
N CYS A 37 -4.12 -11.10 5.02
CA CYS A 37 -3.93 -9.79 4.38
C CYS A 37 -2.73 -9.79 3.43
N ILE A 38 -1.60 -10.40 3.82
CA ILE A 38 -0.41 -10.55 2.98
C ILE A 38 -0.73 -11.35 1.71
N GLN A 39 -1.47 -12.44 1.84
CA GLN A 39 -1.89 -13.27 0.70
C GLN A 39 -2.80 -12.51 -0.26
N ALA A 40 -3.67 -11.64 0.24
CA ALA A 40 -4.52 -10.81 -0.61
C ALA A 40 -3.71 -9.84 -1.50
N PHE A 41 -2.52 -9.42 -1.05
CA PHE A 41 -1.59 -8.57 -1.82
C PHE A 41 -0.62 -9.37 -2.71
N GLN A 42 -0.72 -10.71 -2.75
CA GLN A 42 0.24 -11.53 -3.47
C GLN A 42 0.15 -11.28 -4.99
N GLY A 43 1.26 -10.86 -5.58
CA GLY A 43 1.32 -10.49 -7.00
C GLY A 43 0.79 -9.09 -7.30
N ALA A 44 0.29 -8.37 -6.30
CA ALA A 44 -0.16 -6.99 -6.45
C ALA A 44 0.99 -5.99 -6.34
N SER A 45 0.65 -4.71 -6.44
CA SER A 45 1.60 -3.60 -6.36
C SER A 45 1.32 -2.76 -5.14
N VAL A 46 2.39 -2.30 -4.50
CA VAL A 46 2.27 -1.42 -3.36
C VAL A 46 3.09 -0.16 -3.56
N LEU A 47 2.42 0.96 -3.41
CA LEU A 47 2.94 2.28 -3.67
C LEU A 47 2.94 3.08 -2.37
N PHE A 48 4.12 3.56 -1.95
CA PHE A 48 4.28 4.39 -0.75
C PHE A 48 4.72 5.80 -1.15
N LEU A 49 3.98 6.81 -0.71
CA LEU A 49 4.10 8.18 -1.20
C LEU A 49 4.08 9.19 -0.05
N PRO A 50 4.97 10.18 -0.02
CA PRO A 50 4.80 11.31 0.88
C PRO A 50 3.69 12.23 0.38
N HIS A 51 2.94 12.86 1.29
CA HIS A 51 1.86 13.79 0.94
C HIS A 51 2.34 15.01 0.13
N THR A 52 3.62 15.36 0.25
CA THR A 52 4.25 16.49 -0.47
C THR A 52 4.56 16.16 -1.93
N TYR A 53 4.23 14.95 -2.39
CA TYR A 53 4.46 14.56 -3.77
C TYR A 53 3.49 15.29 -4.70
N THR A 54 3.97 16.33 -5.36
CA THR A 54 3.18 17.22 -6.23
C THR A 54 3.50 17.08 -7.72
N ARG A 55 4.42 16.18 -8.11
CA ARG A 55 4.87 16.11 -9.51
C ARG A 55 3.85 15.38 -10.39
N PRO A 56 3.39 16.00 -11.50
CA PRO A 56 2.63 15.31 -12.52
C PRO A 56 3.43 14.14 -13.10
N LEU A 57 2.75 13.04 -13.43
CA LEU A 57 3.33 11.83 -14.01
C LEU A 57 4.06 12.05 -15.35
N GLU A 58 3.86 13.19 -16.00
CA GLU A 58 4.42 13.52 -17.33
C GLU A 58 5.97 13.52 -17.38
N ARG A 59 6.65 13.53 -16.22
CA ARG A 59 8.12 13.36 -16.12
C ARG A 59 8.54 12.08 -15.41
N PHE A 60 7.68 11.05 -15.37
CA PHE A 60 8.14 9.68 -15.08
C PHE A 60 8.91 9.15 -16.29
N ASP A 61 10.16 9.55 -16.37
CA ASP A 61 11.10 8.87 -17.24
C ASP A 61 11.46 7.53 -16.57
N TYR A 62 10.68 6.49 -16.91
CA TYR A 62 10.83 5.13 -16.39
C TYR A 62 12.24 4.57 -16.63
N ASN A 63 12.97 5.14 -17.59
CA ASN A 63 14.33 4.76 -17.96
C ASN A 63 15.41 5.62 -17.28
N ASN A 64 15.04 6.70 -16.59
CA ASN A 64 16.02 7.62 -16.01
C ASN A 64 16.24 7.34 -14.52
N SER A 65 17.28 6.55 -14.28
CA SER A 65 17.80 6.19 -12.95
C SER A 65 18.31 7.37 -12.10
N ASN A 66 18.38 8.60 -12.64
CA ASN A 66 18.78 9.82 -11.91
C ASN A 66 17.59 10.65 -11.42
N SER A 67 16.38 10.33 -11.84
CA SER A 67 15.18 10.90 -11.24
C SER A 67 15.06 10.39 -9.81
N ARG A 68 14.75 11.25 -8.84
CA ARG A 68 14.15 10.84 -7.54
C ARG A 68 12.73 10.29 -7.78
N ALA A 69 12.59 9.39 -8.76
CA ALA A 69 11.36 8.80 -9.23
C ALA A 69 10.81 7.91 -8.13
N ILE A 70 9.49 7.91 -8.00
CA ILE A 70 8.80 6.97 -7.13
C ILE A 70 9.13 5.57 -7.67
N GLN A 71 9.85 4.78 -6.89
CA GLN A 71 10.15 3.41 -7.28
C GLN A 71 8.92 2.58 -6.96
N PHE A 72 8.26 2.14 -8.03
CA PHE A 72 7.14 1.22 -7.96
C PHE A 72 7.68 -0.17 -7.75
N ASN A 73 7.32 -0.75 -6.62
CA ASN A 73 7.85 -2.02 -6.22
C ASN A 73 6.71 -3.03 -6.39
N PRO A 74 6.82 -4.02 -7.30
CA PRO A 74 5.93 -5.17 -7.23
C PRO A 74 6.02 -5.70 -5.79
N PHE A 75 4.90 -6.12 -5.20
CA PHE A 75 4.87 -6.61 -3.83
C PHE A 75 5.58 -7.96 -3.75
N GLN A 76 6.90 -7.94 -3.87
CA GLN A 76 7.73 -9.12 -3.82
C GLN A 76 7.92 -9.49 -2.35
N LYS A 77 7.16 -10.53 -1.97
CA LYS A 77 7.32 -11.36 -0.78
C LYS A 77 7.41 -10.56 0.54
N LEU A 78 6.41 -9.71 0.81
CA LEU A 78 6.11 -9.43 2.22
C LEU A 78 5.78 -10.80 2.85
N THR A 79 6.62 -11.25 3.77
CA THR A 79 6.38 -12.45 4.55
C THR A 79 5.87 -12.03 5.91
N LEU A 80 5.34 -12.97 6.66
CA LEU A 80 4.89 -12.71 8.03
C LEU A 80 6.02 -12.13 8.91
N ILE A 81 7.23 -12.67 8.77
CA ILE A 81 8.41 -12.21 9.51
C ILE A 81 8.78 -10.79 9.09
N THR A 82 8.87 -10.52 7.78
CA THR A 82 9.28 -9.19 7.31
C THR A 82 8.21 -8.13 7.60
N TYR A 83 6.94 -8.51 7.66
CA TYR A 83 5.85 -7.64 8.14
C TYR A 83 6.08 -7.23 9.60
N TYR A 84 6.23 -8.17 10.53
CA TYR A 84 6.41 -7.81 11.95
C TYR A 84 7.73 -7.07 12.22
N LEU A 85 8.80 -7.40 11.48
CA LEU A 85 10.04 -6.62 11.55
C LEU A 85 9.83 -5.18 11.08
N LEU A 86 9.08 -4.97 10.01
CA LEU A 86 8.76 -3.62 9.52
C LEU A 86 7.92 -2.85 10.54
N VAL A 87 6.89 -3.48 11.10
CA VAL A 87 6.02 -2.92 12.16
C VAL A 87 6.82 -2.50 13.40
N TRP A 88 7.80 -3.32 13.79
CA TRP A 88 8.68 -3.02 14.92
C TRP A 88 9.64 -1.87 14.59
N CYS A 89 10.35 -1.95 13.46
CA CYS A 89 11.36 -0.96 13.06
C CYS A 89 10.77 0.43 12.72
N SER A 90 9.53 0.49 12.24
CA SER A 90 8.84 1.77 11.99
C SER A 90 8.39 2.47 13.27
N GLY A 91 8.35 1.77 14.41
CA GLY A 91 7.77 2.26 15.65
C GLY A 91 6.23 2.36 15.62
N THR A 92 5.57 2.08 14.50
CA THR A 92 4.11 2.13 14.38
C THR A 92 3.45 1.01 15.19
N GLY A 93 4.11 -0.14 15.34
CA GLY A 93 3.67 -1.19 16.26
C GLY A 93 3.69 -0.75 17.71
N LEU A 94 4.72 0.00 18.14
CA LEU A 94 4.81 0.54 19.50
C LEU A 94 3.76 1.62 19.75
N ALA A 95 3.55 2.54 18.80
CA ALA A 95 2.49 3.53 18.88
C ALA A 95 1.13 2.86 19.10
N SER A 96 0.86 1.80 18.34
CA SER A 96 -0.37 1.02 18.46
C SER A 96 -0.47 0.30 19.80
N TRP A 97 0.63 -0.31 20.26
CA TRP A 97 0.70 -0.99 21.56
C TRP A 97 0.38 -0.05 22.73
N PHE A 98 0.86 1.20 22.67
CA PHE A 98 0.56 2.23 23.67
C PHE A 98 -0.81 2.91 23.48
N GLY A 99 -1.64 2.44 22.55
CA GLY A 99 -2.96 3.01 22.28
C GLY A 99 -2.91 4.40 21.64
N GLN A 100 -1.79 4.76 21.00
CA GLN A 100 -1.59 6.04 20.32
C GLN A 100 -1.99 6.00 18.84
N THR A 101 -2.38 4.83 18.33
CA THR A 101 -2.89 4.67 16.97
C THR A 101 -4.40 4.83 16.94
N GLN A 102 -4.88 5.70 16.06
CA GLN A 102 -6.30 5.97 15.84
C GLN A 102 -6.67 5.60 14.41
N CYS A 103 -7.71 4.77 14.25
CA CYS A 103 -8.36 4.55 12.97
C CYS A 103 -9.40 5.66 12.77
N LEU A 104 -9.12 6.59 11.86
CA LEU A 104 -9.98 7.74 11.59
C LEU A 104 -11.11 7.37 10.62
N ALA A 105 -10.80 6.55 9.61
CA ALA A 105 -11.78 6.04 8.65
C ALA A 105 -11.41 4.63 8.17
N ALA A 106 -12.42 3.81 7.92
CA ALA A 106 -12.30 2.51 7.28
C ALA A 106 -13.56 2.23 6.46
N GLU A 107 -13.43 2.26 5.14
CA GLU A 107 -14.54 2.22 4.20
C GLU A 107 -14.33 1.05 3.23
N GLU A 108 -15.41 0.36 2.87
CA GLU A 108 -15.41 -0.67 1.82
C GLU A 108 -16.36 -0.23 0.70
N PHE A 109 -15.87 -0.29 -0.54
CA PHE A 109 -16.60 0.13 -1.72
C PHE A 109 -17.14 -1.09 -2.46
N VAL A 110 -18.35 -0.97 -3.01
CA VAL A 110 -19.00 -2.03 -3.79
C VAL A 110 -18.89 -1.69 -5.27
N ASP A 111 -17.87 -2.28 -5.91
CA ASP A 111 -17.69 -2.25 -7.37
C ASP A 111 -17.57 -0.85 -8.00
N GLU A 112 -17.08 0.13 -7.27
CA GLU A 112 -16.89 1.49 -7.77
C GLU A 112 -15.68 1.57 -8.72
N PRO A 113 -15.87 2.03 -9.97
CA PRO A 113 -14.76 2.20 -10.90
C PRO A 113 -13.81 3.31 -10.43
N VAL A 114 -12.50 3.14 -10.65
CA VAL A 114 -11.49 4.15 -10.26
C VAL A 114 -11.61 5.47 -11.06
N VAL A 115 -12.36 5.45 -12.17
CA VAL A 115 -12.58 6.62 -13.05
C VAL A 115 -13.47 7.69 -12.39
N THR A 116 -14.28 7.32 -11.39
CA THR A 116 -15.07 8.27 -10.61
C THR A 116 -14.31 8.67 -9.36
N VAL A 117 -14.13 9.98 -9.15
CA VAL A 117 -13.77 10.54 -7.85
C VAL A 117 -14.74 9.95 -6.82
N PRO A 118 -14.29 9.24 -5.76
CA PRO A 118 -15.19 8.65 -4.81
C PRO A 118 -16.00 9.77 -4.17
N PRO A 119 -17.34 9.67 -4.13
CA PRO A 119 -18.19 10.69 -3.54
C PRO A 119 -17.87 10.78 -2.05
N THR A 120 -17.19 11.87 -1.67
CA THR A 120 -16.75 12.10 -0.29
C THR A 120 -17.88 12.77 0.49
N ASP A 121 -19.00 12.07 0.67
CA ASP A 121 -20.28 12.69 1.09
C ASP A 121 -20.76 12.38 2.52
N THR A 122 -19.96 11.77 3.40
CA THR A 122 -20.47 11.38 4.74
C THR A 122 -19.61 11.72 5.97
N ALA A 123 -18.60 12.58 5.87
CA ALA A 123 -17.74 12.91 7.03
C ALA A 123 -18.06 14.27 7.67
N SER A 124 -18.15 14.28 9.01
CA SER A 124 -18.43 15.43 9.89
C SER A 124 -17.43 16.59 9.69
N PRO A 125 -17.89 17.85 9.63
CA PRO A 125 -17.08 19.01 9.23
C PRO A 125 -15.90 19.35 10.16
N GLU A 126 -15.83 18.84 11.39
CA GLU A 126 -14.82 19.31 12.36
C GLU A 126 -13.46 18.59 12.28
N THR A 127 -13.30 17.55 11.45
CA THR A 127 -12.01 16.83 11.29
C THR A 127 -11.56 16.63 9.83
N VAL A 128 -12.35 17.11 8.86
CA VAL A 128 -12.22 16.72 7.43
C VAL A 128 -11.45 17.73 6.58
N ASP A 129 -11.34 18.99 7.01
CA ASP A 129 -10.88 20.07 6.12
C ASP A 129 -9.38 20.04 5.76
N ALA A 130 -8.53 19.37 6.55
CA ALA A 130 -7.09 19.31 6.24
C ALA A 130 -6.69 18.17 5.28
N TYR A 131 -7.58 17.19 5.05
CA TYR A 131 -7.25 15.92 4.37
C TYR A 131 -8.10 15.65 3.12
N ARG A 132 -9.23 16.36 2.94
CA ARG A 132 -9.93 16.45 1.64
C ARG A 132 -9.02 16.96 0.52
N ASP A 133 -8.01 17.76 0.86
CA ASP A 133 -6.99 18.27 -0.06
C ASP A 133 -5.84 17.31 -0.38
N TRP A 134 -5.86 16.07 0.15
CA TRP A 134 -4.97 15.00 -0.30
C TRP A 134 -5.43 14.46 -1.65
N ASN A 135 -5.61 15.40 -2.60
CA ASN A 135 -5.91 15.29 -4.01
C ASN A 135 -4.81 14.55 -4.79
N ALA A 136 -4.25 13.48 -4.21
CA ALA A 136 -3.49 12.49 -4.94
C ALA A 136 -4.37 11.76 -6.00
N HIS A 137 -5.68 11.95 -5.90
CA HIS A 137 -6.73 11.29 -6.66
C HIS A 137 -6.55 11.32 -8.20
N PRO A 138 -6.28 12.45 -8.88
CA PRO A 138 -6.28 12.48 -10.35
C PRO A 138 -5.12 11.69 -10.95
N TRP A 139 -3.96 11.68 -10.28
CA TRP A 139 -2.77 11.01 -10.79
C TRP A 139 -2.64 9.58 -10.28
N ILE A 140 -3.18 9.22 -9.11
CA ILE A 140 -3.24 7.81 -8.68
C ILE A 140 -4.00 6.98 -9.72
N ALA A 141 -5.14 7.47 -10.20
CA ALA A 141 -5.93 6.81 -11.24
C ALA A 141 -5.15 6.68 -12.57
N ALA A 142 -4.53 7.77 -13.03
CA ALA A 142 -3.70 7.76 -14.24
C ALA A 142 -2.49 6.81 -14.12
N TYR A 143 -1.84 6.79 -12.97
CA TYR A 143 -0.71 5.91 -12.68
C TYR A 143 -1.12 4.45 -12.69
N LEU A 144 -2.17 4.09 -11.98
CA LEU A 144 -2.62 2.70 -11.91
C LEU A 144 -3.12 2.21 -13.26
N THR A 145 -3.71 3.10 -14.07
CA THR A 145 -4.09 2.78 -15.45
C THR A 145 -2.86 2.46 -16.30
N HIS A 146 -1.80 3.25 -16.19
CA HIS A 146 -0.53 2.97 -16.85
C HIS A 146 0.11 1.67 -16.33
N PHE A 147 0.07 1.43 -15.02
CA PHE A 147 0.60 0.21 -14.41
C PHE A 147 -0.16 -1.04 -14.86
N ALA A 148 -1.50 -0.96 -14.88
CA ALA A 148 -2.39 -1.99 -15.37
C ALA A 148 -2.07 -2.36 -16.83
N ALA A 149 -1.80 -1.36 -17.67
CA ALA A 149 -1.37 -1.58 -19.06
C ALA A 149 0.02 -2.25 -19.13
N SER A 150 0.96 -1.88 -18.25
CA SER A 150 2.32 -2.45 -18.25
C SER A 150 2.45 -3.86 -17.66
N THR A 151 1.42 -4.36 -16.98
CA THR A 151 1.40 -5.67 -16.33
C THR A 151 0.37 -6.63 -16.93
N ALA A 152 -0.33 -6.21 -17.98
CA ALA A 152 -1.22 -7.07 -18.73
C ALA A 152 -0.42 -8.26 -19.30
N PRO A 153 -0.93 -9.50 -19.17
CA PRO A 153 -0.37 -10.63 -19.89
C PRO A 153 -0.33 -10.34 -21.39
N ASP A 154 0.70 -10.82 -22.09
CA ASP A 154 0.83 -10.69 -23.55
C ASP A 154 -0.09 -11.68 -24.28
N ASP A 155 -1.33 -11.82 -23.80
CA ASP A 155 -2.36 -12.69 -24.35
C ASP A 155 -3.34 -11.93 -25.27
N GLY A 156 -3.11 -10.63 -25.46
CA GLY A 156 -3.95 -9.76 -26.27
C GLY A 156 -5.28 -9.39 -25.62
N GLN A 157 -5.56 -9.82 -24.38
CA GLN A 157 -6.75 -9.38 -23.66
C GLN A 157 -6.54 -8.01 -23.01
N PRO A 158 -7.55 -7.13 -23.02
CA PRO A 158 -7.46 -5.87 -22.30
C PRO A 158 -7.33 -6.13 -20.79
N PRO A 159 -6.55 -5.32 -20.05
CA PRO A 159 -6.42 -5.47 -18.62
C PRO A 159 -7.78 -5.32 -17.93
N ALA A 160 -8.00 -6.11 -16.88
CA ALA A 160 -9.21 -5.98 -16.07
C ALA A 160 -9.36 -4.54 -15.53
N PRO A 161 -10.59 -4.00 -15.47
CA PRO A 161 -10.81 -2.63 -15.01
C PRO A 161 -10.42 -2.45 -13.54
N LEU A 162 -9.90 -1.26 -13.22
CA LEU A 162 -9.58 -0.88 -11.85
C LEU A 162 -10.82 -0.49 -11.07
N ARG A 163 -10.97 -1.05 -9.87
CA ARG A 163 -12.09 -0.75 -8.94
C ARG A 163 -11.58 -0.35 -7.57
N TRP A 164 -12.16 0.70 -6.98
CA TRP A 164 -11.96 0.99 -5.58
C TRP A 164 -12.51 -0.17 -4.76
N LYS A 165 -11.72 -0.66 -3.80
CA LYS A 165 -12.16 -1.75 -2.91
C LYS A 165 -12.29 -1.27 -1.48
N ARG A 166 -11.27 -0.58 -0.95
CA ARG A 166 -11.28 -0.09 0.43
C ARG A 166 -10.49 1.20 0.57
N ARG A 167 -10.83 2.00 1.57
CA ARG A 167 -10.05 3.14 2.03
C ARG A 167 -9.85 3.05 3.53
N PHE A 168 -8.63 3.37 3.98
CA PHE A 168 -8.31 3.45 5.39
C PHE A 168 -7.59 4.76 5.67
N GLU A 169 -7.82 5.28 6.87
CA GLU A 169 -7.15 6.46 7.36
C GLU A 169 -6.72 6.22 8.80
N PHE A 170 -5.43 6.39 9.05
CA PHE A 170 -4.83 6.16 10.36
C PHE A 170 -4.00 7.38 10.78
N HIS A 171 -4.07 7.66 12.07
CA HIS A 171 -3.13 8.54 12.75
C HIS A 171 -2.34 7.71 13.76
N PHE A 172 -1.04 7.54 13.51
CA PHE A 172 -0.09 6.93 14.44
C PHE A 172 0.56 8.06 15.25
N GLY A 173 0.08 8.22 16.49
CA GLY A 173 0.62 9.18 17.44
C GLY A 173 2.03 8.81 17.94
N GLY A 174 2.43 9.49 19.02
CA GLY A 174 3.77 9.34 19.60
C GLY A 174 4.79 10.26 18.95
N CYS A 175 6.03 9.77 18.78
CA CYS A 175 7.13 10.64 18.35
C CYS A 175 7.00 11.10 16.89
N ALA A 176 6.58 10.22 15.97
CA ALA A 176 6.55 10.55 14.54
C ALA A 176 5.35 11.42 14.14
N GLN A 177 4.21 11.32 14.83
CA GLN A 177 2.93 11.92 14.41
C GLN A 177 2.67 11.68 12.92
N LEU A 178 2.42 10.40 12.59
CA LEU A 178 2.30 9.94 11.21
C LEU A 178 0.82 9.80 10.86
N HIS A 179 0.38 10.58 9.89
CA HIS A 179 -0.92 10.41 9.25
C HIS A 179 -0.75 9.58 7.98
N VAL A 180 -1.61 8.59 7.77
CA VAL A 180 -1.53 7.67 6.64
C VAL A 180 -2.91 7.45 6.06
N VAL A 181 -3.05 7.65 4.75
CA VAL A 181 -4.23 7.30 3.97
C VAL A 181 -3.85 6.17 3.04
N MET A 182 -4.64 5.10 3.05
CA MET A 182 -4.42 3.90 2.28
C MET A 182 -5.62 3.61 1.40
N TRP A 183 -5.39 3.29 0.14
CA TRP A 183 -6.42 2.82 -0.78
C TRP A 183 -6.09 1.42 -1.28
N HIS A 184 -7.07 0.53 -1.22
CA HIS A 184 -7.02 -0.77 -1.86
C HIS A 184 -7.78 -0.72 -3.18
N ILE A 185 -7.13 -1.19 -4.23
CA ILE A 185 -7.60 -1.06 -5.60
C ILE A 185 -7.55 -2.42 -6.26
N GLN A 186 -8.70 -2.92 -6.67
CA GLN A 186 -8.83 -4.24 -7.27
C GLN A 186 -8.59 -4.16 -8.79
N GLN A 187 -7.79 -5.08 -9.32
CA GLN A 187 -7.59 -5.30 -10.75
C GLN A 187 -7.61 -6.81 -11.04
N GLY A 188 -8.73 -7.33 -11.56
CA GLY A 188 -8.87 -8.77 -11.77
C GLY A 188 -8.73 -9.53 -10.44
N PRO A 189 -7.78 -10.47 -10.29
CA PRO A 189 -7.52 -11.16 -9.02
C PRO A 189 -6.62 -10.38 -8.05
N PHE A 190 -5.97 -9.29 -8.49
CA PHE A 190 -4.96 -8.58 -7.70
C PHE A 190 -5.56 -7.42 -6.91
N LEU A 191 -5.12 -7.27 -5.66
CA LEU A 191 -5.47 -6.16 -4.78
C LEU A 191 -4.26 -5.26 -4.59
N HIS A 192 -4.20 -4.11 -5.26
CA HIS A 192 -3.10 -3.14 -5.12
C HIS A 192 -3.31 -2.26 -3.88
N LEU A 193 -2.21 -1.76 -3.30
CA LEU A 193 -2.24 -0.79 -2.19
C LEU A 193 -1.53 0.49 -2.59
N VAL A 194 -2.19 1.62 -2.38
CA VAL A 194 -1.59 2.94 -2.44
C VAL A 194 -1.63 3.53 -1.05
N GLU A 195 -0.47 3.84 -0.49
CA GLU A 195 -0.28 4.45 0.81
C GLU A 195 0.33 5.83 0.63
N VAL A 196 -0.40 6.86 1.08
CA VAL A 196 0.08 8.23 1.17
C VAL A 196 0.26 8.58 2.64
N TYR A 197 1.42 9.11 3.00
CA TYR A 197 1.73 9.43 4.39
C TYR A 197 2.22 10.87 4.57
N ARG A 198 1.96 11.42 5.76
CA ARG A 198 2.46 12.70 6.25
C ARG A 198 3.06 12.50 7.62
N CYS A 199 4.31 12.91 7.79
CA CYS A 199 4.97 12.95 9.10
C CYS A 199 4.99 14.41 9.55
N ASP A 200 4.26 14.73 10.62
CA ASP A 200 4.20 16.08 11.17
C ASP A 200 5.40 16.44 12.02
N ASN A 201 6.15 15.46 12.52
CA ASN A 201 7.39 15.73 13.25
C ASN A 201 8.51 16.19 12.29
N PRO A 202 9.00 17.44 12.39
CA PRO A 202 10.01 17.97 11.47
C PRO A 202 11.39 17.33 11.64
N ILE A 203 11.69 16.77 12.81
CA ILE A 203 12.97 16.09 13.11
C ILE A 203 12.96 14.68 12.52
N LEU A 204 11.85 13.96 12.63
CA LEU A 204 11.74 12.58 12.14
C LEU A 204 11.44 12.50 10.65
N ARG A 205 10.83 13.53 10.06
CA ARG A 205 10.57 13.62 8.62
C ARG A 205 11.80 13.32 7.75
N PRO A 206 12.97 13.97 7.92
CA PRO A 206 14.16 13.66 7.11
C PRO A 206 14.69 12.24 7.35
N LEU A 207 14.56 11.71 8.57
CA LEU A 207 14.96 10.34 8.89
C LEU A 207 14.08 9.31 8.18
N LEU A 208 12.76 9.52 8.16
CA LEU A 208 11.84 8.66 7.43
C LEU A 208 12.13 8.69 5.93
N HIS A 209 12.40 9.86 5.35
CA HIS A 209 12.82 9.95 3.94
C HIS A 209 14.15 9.24 3.69
N GLY A 210 15.12 9.36 4.60
CA GLY A 210 16.40 8.65 4.52
C GLY A 210 16.24 7.13 4.62
N LEU A 211 15.43 6.66 5.56
CA LEU A 211 15.10 5.24 5.73
C LEU A 211 14.37 4.69 4.52
N GLN A 212 13.39 5.41 3.98
CA GLN A 212 12.71 5.00 2.75
C GLN A 212 13.70 4.88 1.58
N ALA A 213 14.63 5.82 1.44
CA ALA A 213 15.67 5.76 0.42
C ALA A 213 16.62 4.56 0.61
N VAL A 214 17.02 4.27 1.86
CA VAL A 214 17.87 3.12 2.19
C VAL A 214 17.11 1.81 1.95
N CYS A 215 15.87 1.70 2.41
CA CYS A 215 15.01 0.53 2.20
C CYS A 215 14.79 0.28 0.71
N ASN A 216 14.56 1.32 -0.08
CA ASN A 216 14.45 1.22 -1.53
C ASN A 216 15.76 0.71 -2.16
N ARG A 217 16.91 1.20 -1.69
CA ARG A 217 18.23 0.78 -2.18
C ARG A 217 18.62 -0.65 -1.76
N TRP A 218 18.30 -1.05 -0.53
CA TRP A 218 18.64 -2.35 0.04
C TRP A 218 17.72 -3.45 -0.46
N ARG A 219 16.42 -3.17 -0.53
CA ARG A 219 15.49 -4.13 -1.11
C ARG A 219 15.87 -4.36 -2.57
N TRP A 220 16.17 -3.32 -3.36
CA TRP A 220 16.37 -3.45 -4.80
C TRP A 220 17.76 -3.00 -5.25
N PRO A 221 18.77 -3.90 -5.26
CA PRO A 221 20.03 -3.62 -5.93
C PRO A 221 19.74 -3.29 -7.39
N ARG A 222 20.28 -2.16 -7.88
CA ARG A 222 20.11 -1.72 -9.27
C ARG A 222 20.32 -2.90 -10.21
N THR A 223 19.26 -3.31 -10.92
CA THR A 223 19.41 -4.22 -12.04
C THR A 223 20.39 -3.54 -13.00
N PRO A 224 21.54 -4.16 -13.33
CA PRO A 224 22.47 -3.56 -14.28
C PRO A 224 21.69 -3.29 -15.56
N SER A 225 21.69 -2.04 -16.01
CA SER A 225 21.08 -1.63 -17.27
C SER A 225 21.60 -2.57 -18.34
N ARG A 226 20.72 -3.40 -18.92
CA ARG A 226 21.06 -4.07 -20.17
C ARG A 226 21.43 -2.96 -21.14
N GLY A 227 22.68 -2.98 -21.62
CA GLY A 227 23.13 -2.02 -22.62
C GLY A 227 22.17 -2.01 -23.81
N PRO A 228 22.12 -0.91 -24.57
CA PRO A 228 21.28 -0.84 -25.75
C PRO A 228 21.57 -2.05 -26.65
N PRO A 229 20.53 -2.69 -27.23
CA PRO A 229 20.75 -3.74 -28.22
C PRO A 229 21.65 -3.18 -29.33
N GLN A 230 22.72 -3.91 -29.64
CA GLN A 230 23.60 -3.61 -30.77
C GLN A 230 22.88 -3.89 -32.09
#